data_AF-A0A914ZWJ3-F1
#
_entry.id   AF-A0A914ZWJ3-F1
#
_cell.length_a   1.000
_cell.length_b   1.000
_cell.length_c   1.000
_cell.angle_alpha   90.00
_cell.angle_beta   90.00
_cell.angle_gamma   90.00
#
_symmetry.space_group_name_H-M   'P 1'
#
loop_
_entity.id
_entity.type
_entity.pdbx_description
1 polymer ?
#
loop_
_entity_poly.entity_id
_entity_poly.type
_entity_poly.pdbx_seq_one_letter_code
_entity_poly.pdbx_strand_id
1 'polypeptide(L)' 'SEKECPLCMEPLEIDDIDFYPCKCEYQICRFCWHRLRTDENGLCP' A
#
# COMPACT_ATOMS: atom_id res chain seq x y z
N SER A 1 -3.73 -1.36 18.35
CA SER A 1 -3.47 -0.47 17.22
C SER A 1 -3.73 -1.24 15.96
N GLU A 2 -4.71 -0.80 15.18
CA GLU A 2 -4.95 -1.30 13.83
C GLU A 2 -3.83 -0.77 12.92
N LYS A 3 -3.40 -1.55 11.92
CA LYS A 3 -2.40 -1.07 10.96
C LYS A 3 -3.13 -0.20 9.93
N GLU A 4 -2.60 0.97 9.64
CA GLU A 4 -3.19 1.91 8.68
C GLU A 4 -2.24 2.11 7.50
N CYS A 5 -2.80 2.33 6.32
CA CYS A 5 -2.03 2.66 5.13
C CYS A 5 -1.40 4.05 5.31
N PRO A 6 -0.07 4.21 5.16
CA PRO A 6 0.60 5.49 5.39
C PRO A 6 0.26 6.56 4.35
N LEU A 7 -0.33 6.18 3.20
CA LEU A 7 -0.67 7.10 2.12
C LEU A 7 -2.08 7.69 2.24
N CYS A 8 -3.05 6.88 2.67
CA CYS A 8 -4.44 7.30 2.75
C CYS A 8 -5.00 7.36 4.19
N MET A 9 -4.22 6.92 5.18
CA MET A 9 -4.63 6.84 6.60
C MET A 9 -5.90 6.00 6.82
N GLU A 10 -6.17 5.06 5.92
CA GLU A 10 -7.27 4.09 6.07
C GLU A 10 -6.75 2.80 6.70
N PRO A 11 -7.56 2.09 7.50
CA PRO A 11 -7.19 0.80 8.06
C PRO A 11 -6.87 -0.22 6.95
N LEU A 12 -5.80 -0.99 7.14
CA LEU A 12 -5.45 -2.08 6.23
C LEU A 12 -6.44 -3.23 6.42
N GLU A 13 -7.04 -3.65 5.31
CA GLU A 13 -7.91 -4.83 5.26
C GLU A 13 -7.10 -6.12 5.46
N ILE A 14 -7.77 -7.22 5.78
CA ILE A 14 -7.13 -8.54 5.99
C ILE A 14 -6.25 -8.95 4.81
N ASP A 15 -6.69 -8.69 3.57
CA ASP A 15 -5.91 -8.98 2.36
C ASP A 15 -4.69 -8.05 2.18
N ASP A 16 -4.71 -6.88 2.82
CA ASP A 16 -3.62 -5.90 2.75
C ASP A 16 -2.54 -6.17 3.82
N ILE A 17 -2.85 -6.97 4.87
CA ILE A 17 -1.92 -7.26 5.98
C ILE A 17 -0.68 -8.03 5.51
N ASP A 18 -0.82 -8.91 4.53
CA ASP A 18 0.28 -9.68 3.92
C ASP A 18 0.68 -9.16 2.53
N PHE A 19 0.17 -7.97 2.16
CA PHE A 19 0.46 -7.35 0.88
C PHE A 19 1.69 -6.43 0.95
N TYR A 20 2.76 -6.87 0.29
CA TYR A 20 4.01 -6.13 0.18
C TYR A 20 4.37 -5.96 -1.30
N PRO A 21 4.01 -4.83 -1.94
CA PRO A 21 4.21 -4.65 -3.38
C PRO A 21 5.70 -4.53 -3.77
N CYS A 22 6.58 -4.23 -2.81
CA CYS A 22 8.00 -4.03 -3.02
C CYS A 22 8.84 -4.75 -1.95
N LYS A 23 10.08 -5.08 -2.30
CA LYS A 23 11.06 -5.72 -1.40
C LYS A 23 11.60 -4.79 -0.30
N CYS A 24 11.26 -3.49 -0.33
CA CYS A 24 11.63 -2.54 0.72
C CYS A 24 10.82 -2.68 2.01
N GLU A 25 9.88 -3.64 2.06
CA GLU A 25 9.00 -3.91 3.20
C GLU A 25 8.03 -2.75 3.54
N TYR A 26 7.91 -1.76 2.65
CA TYR A 26 6.95 -0.67 2.78
C TYR A 26 5.53 -1.15 2.46
N GLN A 27 4.67 -1.19 3.49
CA GLN A 27 3.31 -1.69 3.40
C GLN A 27 2.32 -0.56 3.11
N ILE A 28 1.49 -0.76 2.09
CA ILE A 28 0.41 0.15 1.68
C ILE A 28 -0.80 -0.68 1.26
N CYS A 29 -2.00 -0.08 1.23
CA CYS A 29 -3.17 -0.79 0.74
C CYS A 29 -3.10 -1.03 -0.78
N ARG A 30 -3.79 -2.07 -1.26
CA ARG A 30 -3.82 -2.42 -2.70
C ARG A 30 -4.35 -1.28 -3.58
N PHE A 31 -5.25 -0.45 -3.07
CA PHE A 31 -5.80 0.70 -3.81
C PHE A 31 -4.75 1.79 -4.05
N CYS A 32 -3.96 2.14 -3.03
CA CYS A 32 -2.85 3.08 -3.19
C CYS A 32 -1.80 2.54 -4.15
N TRP A 33 -1.48 1.24 -4.07
CA TRP A 33 -0.57 0.61 -5.03
C TRP A 33 -1.09 0.65 -6.47
N HIS A 34 -2.39 0.40 -6.67
CA HIS A 34 -3.00 0.50 -7.99
C HIS A 34 -2.90 1.91 -8.58
N ARG A 35 -3.14 2.95 -7.76
CA ARG A 35 -2.96 4.36 -8.16
C ARG A 35 -1.50 4.65 -8.54
N LEU A 36 -0.54 4.27 -7.68
CA LEU A 36 0.90 4.43 -7.98
C LEU A 36 1.32 3.79 -9.31
N ARG A 37 0.74 2.64 -9.67
CA ARG A 37 0.99 1.95 -10.95
C ARG A 37 0.29 2.55 -12.16
N THR A 38 -0.79 3.29 -11.95
CA THR A 38 -1.65 3.79 -13.04
C THR A 38 -1.40 5.28 -13.32
N ASP A 39 -1.28 6.07 -12.26
CA ASP A 39 -1.17 7.52 -12.29
C ASP A 39 0.27 8.03 -12.10
N GLU A 40 1.16 7.19 -11.57
CA GLU A 40 2.57 7.55 -11.30
C GLU A 40 3.55 6.59 -12.00
N ASN A 41 4.85 6.72 -11.72
CA ASN A 41 5.91 5.95 -12.37
C ASN A 41 5.92 4.44 -12.03
N GLY A 42 4.94 3.94 -11.26
CA GLY A 42 4.88 2.54 -10.81
C GLY A 42 5.99 2.15 -9.85
N LEU A 43 6.69 3.13 -9.29
CA LEU A 43 7.69 2.93 -8.26
C LEU A 43 7.02 2.92 -6.89
N CYS A 44 7.56 2.10 -5.99
CA CYS A 44 7.23 2.21 -4.58
C CYS A 44 7.58 3.63 -4.11
N PRO A 45 6.72 4.28 -3.30
CA PRO A 45 7.08 5.53 -2.64
C PRO A 45 8.32 5.37 -1.74
#